data_AF-A0A091U9C4-F1
#
_entry.id   AF-A0A091U9C4-F1
#
_cell.length_a   1.000
_cell.length_b   1.000
_cell.length_c   1.000
_cell.angle_alpha   90.00
_cell.angle_beta   90.00
_cell.angle_gamma   90.00
#
_symmetry.space_group_name_H-M   'P 1'
#
loop_
_entity.id
_entity.type
_entity.pdbx_description
1 polymer ?
#
loop_
_entity_poly.entity_id
_entity_poly.type
_entity_poly.pdbx_seq_one_letter_code
_entity_poly.pdbx_strand_id
1 'polypeptide(L)'
;ATVKGRVVKSAIEEYHKKKAVNHLRANLQYMLKGRFVANKAITEQVLAQNRGRKAKDQPPKKVAKKKPEGTVFTEEDFRKFEREYFGRP
;
A
#
# COMPACT_ATOMS: atom_id res chain seq x y z
N ALA A 1 62.93 48.25 -2.43
CA ALA A 1 62.29 47.41 -3.47
C ALA A 1 60.88 47.92 -3.71
N THR A 2 60.65 48.54 -4.86
CA THR A 2 59.37 49.16 -5.23
C THR A 2 58.37 48.06 -5.58
N VAL A 3 57.29 47.94 -4.81
CA VAL A 3 56.25 46.92 -5.01
C VAL A 3 55.33 47.33 -6.17
N LYS A 4 55.90 47.44 -7.38
CA LYS A 4 55.14 47.75 -8.60
C LYS A 4 54.44 46.46 -9.07
N GLY A 5 53.14 46.36 -8.81
CA GLY A 5 52.29 45.30 -9.37
C GLY A 5 51.63 44.31 -8.39
N ARG A 6 51.76 44.47 -7.06
CA ARG A 6 50.98 43.64 -6.13
C ARG A 6 49.54 44.14 -6.01
N VAL A 7 48.60 43.36 -6.53
CA VAL A 7 47.16 43.54 -6.24
C VAL A 7 46.89 42.99 -4.85
N VAL A 8 46.62 43.88 -3.89
CA VAL A 8 46.19 43.48 -2.55
C VAL A 8 44.75 42.99 -2.67
N LYS A 9 44.55 41.68 -2.56
CA LYS A 9 43.20 41.10 -2.49
C LYS A 9 42.72 41.18 -1.06
N SER A 10 41.51 41.70 -0.87
CA SER A 10 40.88 41.71 0.45
C SER A 10 40.62 40.27 0.90
N ALA A 11 41.06 39.93 2.11
CA ALA A 11 40.79 38.63 2.72
C ALA A 11 39.26 38.36 2.82
N ILE A 12 38.48 39.43 3.00
CA ILE A 12 37.01 39.38 3.06
C ILE A 12 36.44 38.98 1.69
N GLU A 13 36.96 39.53 0.60
CA GLU A 13 36.51 39.17 -0.76
C GLU A 13 36.85 37.73 -1.13
N GLU A 14 38.03 37.24 -0.76
CA GLU A 14 38.39 35.83 -0.96
C GLU A 14 37.50 34.89 -0.14
N TYR A 15 37.18 35.29 1.10
CA TYR A 15 36.27 34.54 1.95
C TYR A 15 34.88 34.41 1.33
N HIS A 16 34.31 35.51 0.83
CA HIS A 16 33.00 35.48 0.16
C HIS A 16 33.00 34.62 -1.11
N LYS A 17 34.10 34.60 -1.88
CA LYS A 17 34.24 33.76 -3.08
C LYS A 17 34.33 32.26 -2.77
N LYS A 18 35.00 31.91 -1.67
CA LYS A 18 35.18 30.52 -1.23
C LYS A 18 34.04 30.03 -0.33
N LYS A 19 33.15 30.93 0.10
CA LYS A 19 32.04 30.60 1.00
C LYS A 19 31.09 29.63 0.30
N ALA A 20 30.91 28.47 0.92
CA ALA A 20 29.96 27.47 0.46
C ALA A 20 28.54 28.07 0.42
N VAL A 21 27.80 27.74 -0.63
CA VAL A 21 26.42 28.18 -0.79
C VAL A 21 25.56 27.50 0.28
N ASN A 22 24.83 28.31 1.07
CA ASN A 22 23.92 27.79 2.07
C ASN A 22 22.55 27.53 1.44
N HIS A 23 22.16 26.26 1.36
CA HIS A 23 20.88 25.83 0.81
C HIS A 23 19.78 25.59 1.84
N LEU A 24 20.01 25.90 3.13
CA LEU A 24 19.07 25.61 4.21
C LEU A 24 17.65 26.14 3.93
N ARG A 25 17.52 27.40 3.49
CA ARG A 25 16.21 28.00 3.19
C ARG A 25 15.51 27.33 2.01
N ALA A 26 16.25 27.02 0.94
CA ALA A 26 15.71 26.34 -0.23
C ALA A 26 15.24 24.92 0.12
N ASN A 27 16.03 24.20 0.92
CA ASN A 27 15.71 22.85 1.38
C ASN A 27 14.50 22.85 2.31
N LEU A 28 14.43 23.78 3.26
CA LEU A 28 13.27 23.95 4.13
C LEU A 28 12.02 24.27 3.32
N GLN A 29 12.12 25.19 2.36
CA GLN A 29 10.99 25.51 1.48
C GLN A 29 10.53 24.28 0.68
N TYR A 30 11.46 23.43 0.23
CA TYR A 30 11.12 22.19 -0.47
C TYR A 30 10.46 21.15 0.45
N MET A 31 11.04 20.89 1.63
CA MET A 31 10.52 19.89 2.56
C MET A 31 9.20 20.32 3.21
N LEU A 32 9.02 21.62 3.45
CA LEU A 32 7.80 22.21 4.01
C LEU A 32 6.79 22.62 2.93
N LYS A 33 7.15 22.58 1.64
CA LYS A 33 6.16 22.72 0.55
C LYS A 33 5.20 21.55 0.73
N GLY A 34 4.00 21.86 1.22
CA GLY A 34 3.04 20.87 1.66
C GLY A 34 2.82 19.78 0.63
N ARG A 35 2.61 18.55 1.12
CA ARG A 35 2.11 17.46 0.27
C ARG A 35 0.80 17.94 -0.33
N PHE A 36 0.72 18.00 -1.66
CA PHE A 36 -0.52 18.32 -2.35
C PHE A 36 -1.48 17.14 -2.15
N VAL A 37 -2.36 17.27 -1.16
CA VAL A 37 -3.45 16.32 -0.95
C VAL A 37 -4.51 16.69 -1.98
N ALA A 38 -4.78 15.76 -2.91
CA ALA A 38 -5.86 15.94 -3.87
C ALA A 38 -7.18 16.21 -3.13
N ASN A 39 -8.05 17.02 -3.72
CA ASN A 39 -9.34 17.36 -3.13
C ASN A 39 -10.07 16.06 -2.74
N LYS A 40 -10.62 16.03 -1.52
CA LYS A 40 -11.32 14.88 -0.95
C LYS A 40 -12.36 14.31 -1.92
N ALA A 41 -13.12 15.17 -2.59
CA ALA A 41 -14.12 14.75 -3.58
C ALA A 41 -13.50 13.94 -4.74
N ILE A 42 -12.34 14.37 -5.25
CA ILE A 42 -11.61 13.67 -6.32
C ILE A 42 -11.08 12.34 -5.80
N THR A 43 -10.54 12.30 -4.58
CA THR A 43 -10.06 11.04 -4.00
C THR A 43 -11.19 10.03 -3.79
N GLU A 44 -12.36 10.48 -3.35
CA GLU A 44 -13.54 9.65 -3.17
C GLU A 44 -14.07 9.14 -4.51
N GLN A 45 -14.06 9.98 -5.56
CA GLN A 45 -14.43 9.58 -6.91
C GLN A 45 -13.50 8.48 -7.46
N VAL A 46 -12.19 8.63 -7.31
CA VAL A 46 -11.21 7.61 -7.72
C VAL A 46 -11.39 6.31 -6.93
N LEU A 47 -11.65 6.40 -5.62
CA LEU A 47 -11.94 5.23 -4.80
C LEU A 47 -13.22 4.52 -5.26
N ALA A 48 -14.30 5.26 -5.52
CA ALA A 48 -15.56 4.71 -6.01
C ALA A 48 -15.41 4.02 -7.36
N GLN A 49 -14.67 4.62 -8.30
CA GLN A 49 -14.40 4.02 -9.61
C GLN A 49 -13.61 2.70 -9.50
N ASN A 50 -12.70 2.61 -8.54
CA ASN A 50 -11.86 1.42 -8.35
C ASN A 50 -12.47 0.34 -7.46
N ARG A 51 -13.56 0.65 -6.74
CA ARG A 51 -14.30 -0.33 -5.92
C ARG A 51 -14.86 -1.44 -6.81
N GLY A 52 -14.80 -2.68 -6.32
CA GLY A 52 -15.34 -3.85 -7.02
C GLY A 52 -14.42 -4.52 -8.03
N ARG A 53 -13.25 -3.93 -8.36
CA ARG A 53 -12.21 -4.61 -9.14
C ARG A 53 -11.44 -5.65 -8.33
N LYS A 54 -11.28 -5.43 -7.02
CA LYS A 54 -10.60 -6.37 -6.13
C LYS A 54 -11.63 -7.36 -5.58
N ALA A 55 -11.25 -8.64 -5.52
CA ALA A 55 -12.10 -9.70 -4.98
C ALA A 55 -12.60 -9.41 -3.55
N LYS A 56 -11.80 -8.73 -2.72
CA LYS A 56 -12.16 -8.31 -1.36
C LYS A 56 -13.27 -7.24 -1.29
N ASP A 57 -13.42 -6.44 -2.34
CA ASP A 57 -14.40 -5.35 -2.38
C ASP A 57 -15.73 -5.85 -2.98
N GLN A 58 -15.74 -7.06 -3.56
CA GLN A 58 -16.95 -7.67 -4.08
C GLN A 58 -17.71 -8.33 -2.91
N PRO A 59 -19.02 -8.07 -2.78
CA PRO A 59 -19.82 -8.82 -1.83
C PRO A 59 -19.75 -10.31 -2.19
N PRO A 60 -19.71 -11.20 -1.18
CA PRO A 60 -19.67 -12.63 -1.44
C PRO A 60 -20.87 -12.99 -2.32
N LYS A 61 -20.60 -13.58 -3.49
CA LYS A 61 -21.66 -14.05 -4.39
C LYS A 61 -22.52 -14.99 -3.56
N LYS A 62 -23.82 -14.69 -3.48
CA LYS A 62 -24.82 -15.54 -2.85
C LYS A 62 -24.99 -16.79 -3.71
N VAL A 63 -24.02 -17.69 -3.66
CA VAL A 63 -24.19 -19.03 -4.21
C VAL A 63 -25.12 -19.73 -3.24
N ALA A 64 -26.30 -20.10 -3.70
CA ALA A 64 -27.17 -21.00 -2.94
C ALA A 64 -26.31 -22.21 -2.57
N LYS A 65 -26.16 -22.48 -1.26
CA LYS A 65 -25.44 -23.67 -0.80
C LYS A 65 -26.06 -24.85 -1.52
N LYS A 66 -25.26 -25.57 -2.32
CA LYS A 66 -25.71 -26.83 -2.89
C LYS A 66 -26.18 -27.68 -1.73
N LYS A 67 -27.40 -28.22 -1.82
CA LYS A 67 -27.87 -29.21 -0.86
C LYS A 67 -26.79 -30.29 -0.79
N PRO A 68 -26.46 -30.81 0.40
CA PRO A 68 -25.49 -31.89 0.50
C PRO A 68 -25.90 -32.99 -0.47
N GLU A 69 -25.00 -33.36 -1.37
CA GLU A 69 -25.22 -34.49 -2.27
C GLU A 69 -25.49 -35.70 -1.36
N GLY A 70 -26.69 -36.29 -1.52
CA GLY A 70 -27.16 -37.36 -0.66
C GLY A 70 -26.13 -38.48 -0.63
N THR A 71 -25.81 -38.95 0.59
CA THR A 71 -24.91 -40.08 0.76
C THR A 71 -25.51 -41.28 0.04
N VAL A 72 -24.68 -42.03 -0.68
CA VAL A 72 -25.11 -43.24 -1.41
C VAL A 72 -25.73 -44.28 -0.47
N PHE A 73 -25.37 -44.22 0.81
CA PHE A 73 -25.90 -45.06 1.86
C PHE A 73 -27.06 -44.38 2.58
N THR A 74 -28.16 -45.12 2.66
CA THR A 74 -29.34 -44.80 3.47
C THR A 74 -29.23 -45.47 4.84
N GLU A 75 -30.01 -44.98 5.80
CA GLU A 75 -30.11 -45.60 7.13
C GLU A 75 -30.50 -47.09 7.07
N GLU A 76 -31.24 -47.48 6.03
CA GLU A 76 -31.61 -48.88 5.79
C GLU A 76 -30.42 -49.75 5.38
N ASP A 77 -29.45 -49.18 4.65
CA ASP A 77 -28.22 -49.87 4.28
C ASP A 77 -27.36 -50.16 5.51
N PHE A 78 -27.28 -49.21 6.45
CA PHE A 78 -26.59 -49.40 7.73
C PHE A 78 -27.27 -50.49 8.57
N ARG A 79 -28.60 -50.49 8.67
CA ARG A 79 -29.35 -51.55 9.39
C ARG A 79 -29.17 -52.93 8.77
N LYS A 80 -29.03 -53.03 7.45
CA LYS A 80 -28.75 -54.29 6.76
C LYS A 80 -27.33 -54.75 7.06
N PHE A 81 -26.35 -53.84 6.97
CA PHE A 81 -24.95 -54.12 7.30
C PHE A 81 -24.78 -54.60 8.75
N GLU A 82 -25.43 -53.93 9.71
CA GLU A 82 -25.37 -54.32 11.12
C GLU A 82 -25.89 -55.75 11.36
N ARG A 83 -27.00 -56.12 10.72
CA ARG A 83 -27.56 -57.48 10.83
C ARG A 83 -26.67 -58.55 10.21
N GLU A 84 -26.02 -58.21 9.11
CA GLU A 84 -25.19 -59.14 8.34
C GLU A 84 -23.82 -59.37 9.01
N TYR A 85 -23.26 -58.34 9.64
CA TYR A 85 -21.90 -58.40 10.20
C TYR A 85 -21.84 -58.70 11.70
N PHE A 86 -22.75 -58.13 12.49
CA PHE A 86 -22.70 -58.32 13.94
C PHE A 86 -23.57 -59.48 14.42
N GLY A 87 -24.49 -59.97 13.58
CA GLY A 87 -25.50 -60.94 13.99
C GLY A 87 -26.38 -60.36 15.12
N ARG A 88 -27.61 -60.85 15.25
CA ARG A 88 -28.27 -60.68 16.57
C ARG A 88 -27.55 -61.61 17.55
N PRO A 89 -27.45 -61.30 18.86
CA PRO A 89 -27.25 -62.39 19.82
C PRO A 89 -28.33 -63.47 19.62
#